data_AF-J3DGJ5-F1
#
_entry.id   AF-J3DGJ5-F1
#
_cell.length_a   1.000
_cell.length_b   1.000
_cell.length_c   1.000
_cell.angle_alpha   90.00
_cell.angle_beta   90.00
_cell.angle_gamma   90.00
#
_symmetry.space_group_name_H-M   'P 1'
#
loop_
_entity.id
_entity.type
_entity.pdbx_description
1 polymer ?
#
loop_
_entity_poly.entity_id
_entity_poly.type
_entity_poly.pdbx_seq_one_letter_code
_entity_poly.pdbx_strand_id
1 'polypeptide(L)'
;MSKTLHGTVEVTVGDDVYTMVPTLGAVRAIEAHFGGLRGASQVVNALSVDGCARIVAAGAGLTDKAAEALAEKVWQAGVLEVSVQLNAYLVALYNPRGKDSGKGEAGKE
;
A
#
# COMPACT_ATOMS: atom_id res chain seq x y z
N MET A 1 -16.94 5.96 17.51
CA MET A 1 -16.41 4.58 17.55
C MET A 1 -15.20 4.53 16.63
N SER A 2 -13.99 4.67 17.18
CA SER A 2 -12.75 4.60 16.38
C SER A 2 -12.62 3.19 15.82
N LYS A 3 -12.78 3.04 14.50
CA LYS A 3 -12.35 1.84 13.79
C LYS A 3 -10.82 1.81 13.92
N THR A 4 -10.30 0.97 14.80
CA THR A 4 -8.88 0.63 14.76
C THR A 4 -8.59 0.14 13.33
N LEU A 5 -7.80 0.89 12.59
CA LEU A 5 -7.42 0.58 11.21
C LEU A 5 -6.36 -0.52 11.27
N HIS A 6 -6.82 -1.74 11.59
CA HIS A 6 -5.97 -2.93 11.58
C HIS A 6 -5.32 -3.06 10.21
N GLY A 7 -4.01 -3.35 10.20
CA GLY A 7 -3.24 -3.49 8.97
C GLY A 7 -2.77 -2.19 8.31
N THR A 8 -2.82 -1.03 9.00
CA THR A 8 -2.04 0.14 8.56
C THR A 8 -0.56 -0.21 8.53
N VAL A 9 0.11 0.11 7.42
CA VAL A 9 1.55 -0.09 7.25
C VAL A 9 2.20 1.19 6.78
N GLU A 10 3.48 1.35 7.07
CA GLU A 10 4.28 2.43 6.51
C GLU A 10 5.07 1.90 5.32
N VAL A 11 5.06 2.64 4.21
CA VAL A 11 5.85 2.33 3.02
C VAL A 11 6.80 3.48 2.76
N THR A 12 8.09 3.18 2.75
CA THR A 12 9.14 4.15 2.44
C THR A 12 9.41 4.14 0.95
N VAL A 13 9.40 5.32 0.32
CA VAL A 13 9.75 5.53 -1.09
C VAL A 13 10.77 6.67 -1.15
N GLY A 14 12.04 6.33 -1.30
CA GLY A 14 13.14 7.30 -1.17
C GLY A 14 13.22 7.79 0.27
N ASP A 15 13.19 9.11 0.45
CA ASP A 15 13.19 9.75 1.78
C ASP A 15 11.78 9.95 2.37
N ASP A 16 10.73 9.65 1.60
CA ASP A 16 9.34 9.87 2.02
C ASP A 16 8.73 8.61 2.62
N VAL A 17 7.99 8.77 3.71
CA VAL A 17 7.22 7.70 4.37
C VAL A 17 5.74 7.93 4.13
N TYR A 18 5.08 6.93 3.55
CA TYR A 18 3.65 6.95 3.25
C TYR A 18 2.89 6.02 4.20
N THR A 19 1.93 6.58 4.94
CA THR A 19 1.03 5.79 5.79
C THR A 19 -0.07 5.17 4.93
N MET A 20 -0.01 3.85 4.78
CA MET A 20 -0.92 3.06 3.97
C MET A 20 -2.08 2.54 4.81
N VAL A 21 -3.28 3.03 4.54
CA VAL A 21 -4.47 2.68 5.33
C VAL A 21 -5.36 1.70 4.54
N PRO A 22 -5.65 0.50 5.09
CA PRO A 22 -6.45 -0.51 4.39
C PRO A 22 -7.94 -0.18 4.49
N THR A 23 -8.40 0.74 3.64
CA THR A 23 -9.81 1.15 3.57
C THR A 23 -10.52 0.54 2.36
N LEU A 24 -11.86 0.48 2.41
CA LEU A 24 -12.67 0.11 1.23
C LEU A 24 -12.44 1.07 0.06
N GLY A 25 -12.13 2.34 0.33
CA GLY A 25 -11.79 3.33 -0.71
C GLY A 25 -10.50 2.94 -1.44
N ALA A 26 -9.45 2.58 -0.69
CA ALA A 26 -8.19 2.11 -1.26
C ALA A 26 -8.36 0.83 -2.09
N VAL A 27 -9.14 -0.15 -1.58
CA VAL A 27 -9.47 -1.36 -2.35
C VAL A 27 -10.13 -1.00 -3.68
N ARG A 28 -11.18 -0.17 -3.67
CA ARG A 28 -11.89 0.21 -4.90
C ARG A 28 -10.99 0.94 -5.90
N ALA A 29 -10.12 1.83 -5.43
CA ALA A 29 -9.16 2.51 -6.29
C ALA A 29 -8.18 1.53 -6.94
N ILE A 30 -7.66 0.57 -6.17
CA ILE A 30 -6.79 -0.49 -6.69
C ILE A 30 -7.55 -1.36 -7.71
N GLU A 31 -8.75 -1.81 -7.38
CA GLU A 31 -9.55 -2.66 -8.27
C GLU A 31 -9.90 -1.98 -9.59
N ALA A 32 -10.20 -0.68 -9.57
CA ALA A 32 -10.49 0.11 -10.76
C ALA A 32 -9.33 0.14 -11.77
N HIS A 33 -8.08 0.02 -11.31
CA HIS A 33 -6.89 0.02 -12.17
C HIS A 33 -6.39 -1.37 -12.53
N PHE A 34 -6.47 -2.33 -11.62
CA PHE A 34 -5.81 -3.63 -11.78
C PHE A 34 -6.79 -4.79 -12.00
N GLY A 35 -8.10 -4.53 -12.01
CA GLY A 35 -9.12 -5.57 -12.19
C GLY A 35 -9.25 -6.52 -10.99
N GLY A 36 -8.90 -6.04 -9.79
CA GLY A 36 -8.95 -6.83 -8.56
C GLY A 36 -7.65 -6.77 -7.76
N LEU A 37 -7.71 -7.16 -6.48
CA LEU A 37 -6.52 -7.28 -5.62
C LEU A 37 -5.51 -8.33 -6.14
N ARG A 38 -5.98 -9.36 -6.84
CA ARG A 38 -5.11 -10.34 -7.51
C ARG A 38 -4.26 -9.68 -8.60
N GLY A 39 -4.86 -8.81 -9.41
CA GLY A 39 -4.13 -8.03 -10.42
C GLY A 39 -3.10 -7.11 -9.79
N ALA A 40 -3.45 -6.48 -8.65
CA ALA A 40 -2.51 -5.67 -7.86
C ALA A 40 -1.30 -6.50 -7.38
N SER A 41 -1.51 -7.74 -6.92
CA SER A 41 -0.38 -8.61 -6.58
C SER A 41 0.47 -8.98 -7.79
N GLN A 42 -0.13 -9.20 -8.96
CA GLN A 42 0.64 -9.52 -10.16
C GLN A 42 1.56 -8.36 -10.58
N VAL A 43 1.10 -7.11 -10.50
CA VAL A 43 1.95 -5.95 -10.82
C VAL A 43 3.07 -5.74 -9.82
N VAL A 44 2.84 -6.01 -8.52
CA VAL A 44 3.88 -5.98 -7.49
C VAL A 44 4.93 -7.07 -7.75
N ASN A 45 4.50 -8.31 -8.04
CA ASN A 45 5.42 -9.40 -8.37
C ASN A 45 6.18 -9.17 -9.68
N ALA A 46 5.58 -8.46 -10.63
CA ALA A 46 6.23 -8.06 -11.89
C ALA A 46 7.18 -6.85 -11.71
N LEU A 47 7.35 -6.33 -10.49
CA LEU A 47 8.16 -5.15 -10.20
C LEU A 47 7.78 -3.94 -11.07
N SER A 48 6.48 -3.76 -11.32
CA SER A 48 5.99 -2.62 -12.10
C SER A 48 6.12 -1.33 -11.30
N VAL A 49 6.91 -0.38 -11.80
CA VAL A 49 7.10 0.95 -11.18
C VAL A 49 5.75 1.67 -11.08
N ASP A 50 5.04 1.83 -12.19
CA ASP A 50 3.72 2.46 -12.23
C ASP A 50 2.69 1.72 -11.38
N GLY A 51 2.72 0.38 -11.40
CA GLY A 51 1.85 -0.45 -10.59
C GLY A 51 2.06 -0.19 -9.10
N CYS A 52 3.32 -0.18 -8.65
CA CYS A 52 3.67 0.11 -7.26
C CYS A 52 3.30 1.54 -6.87
N ALA A 53 3.61 2.53 -7.70
CA ALA A 53 3.28 3.94 -7.45
C ALA A 53 1.77 4.17 -7.27
N ARG A 54 0.95 3.54 -8.12
CA ARG A 54 -0.52 3.61 -8.01
C ARG A 54 -1.06 2.92 -6.77
N ILE A 55 -0.48 1.79 -6.37
CA ILE A 55 -0.87 1.12 -5.12
C ILE A 55 -0.52 2.00 -3.92
N VAL A 56 0.67 2.59 -3.88
CA VAL A 56 1.08 3.57 -2.85
C VAL A 56 0.10 4.73 -2.79
N ALA A 57 -0.20 5.35 -3.94
CA ALA A 57 -1.14 6.47 -4.00
C ALA A 57 -2.53 6.09 -3.47
N ALA A 58 -3.08 4.95 -3.90
CA ALA A 58 -4.39 4.48 -3.44
C ALA A 58 -4.42 4.20 -1.93
N GLY A 59 -3.38 3.56 -1.39
CA GLY A 59 -3.33 3.22 0.03
C GLY A 59 -3.04 4.41 0.94
N ALA A 60 -2.28 5.40 0.46
CA ALA A 60 -2.02 6.65 1.16
C ALA A 60 -3.14 7.70 0.96
N GLY A 61 -4.19 7.38 0.18
CA GLY A 61 -5.31 8.30 -0.08
C GLY A 61 -4.92 9.50 -0.94
N LEU A 62 -3.92 9.35 -1.80
CA LEU A 62 -3.45 10.38 -2.73
C LEU A 62 -4.26 10.38 -4.03
N THR A 63 -4.18 11.48 -4.77
CA THR A 63 -4.85 11.62 -6.07
C THR A 63 -4.08 10.92 -7.20
N ASP A 64 -4.75 10.62 -8.31
CA ASP A 64 -4.10 9.99 -9.48
C ASP A 64 -2.91 10.81 -10.01
N LYS A 65 -3.00 12.14 -9.97
CA LYS A 65 -1.91 13.04 -10.35
C LYS A 65 -0.68 12.86 -9.45
N ALA A 66 -0.88 12.58 -8.16
CA ALA A 66 0.22 12.30 -7.24
C ALA A 66 0.85 10.93 -7.53
N ALA A 67 0.09 9.96 -8.05
CA ALA A 67 0.60 8.66 -8.46
C ALA A 67 1.63 8.78 -9.61
N GLU A 68 1.41 9.68 -10.57
CA GLU A 68 2.37 9.93 -11.66
C GLU A 68 3.72 10.46 -11.13
N ALA A 69 3.69 11.39 -10.19
CA ALA A 69 4.91 11.90 -9.54
C ALA A 69 5.59 10.84 -8.66
N LEU A 70 4.81 9.91 -8.10
CA LEU A 70 5.30 8.78 -7.30
C LEU A 70 6.05 7.76 -8.16
N ALA A 71 5.72 7.60 -9.44
CA ALA A 71 6.40 6.66 -10.33
C ALA A 71 7.91 6.95 -10.42
N GLU A 72 8.27 8.22 -10.62
CA GLU A 72 9.69 8.63 -10.64
C GLU A 72 10.36 8.33 -9.29
N LYS A 73 9.70 8.63 -8.17
CA LYS A 73 10.25 8.34 -6.83
C LYS A 73 10.47 6.84 -6.60
N VAL A 74 9.50 6.01 -7.00
CA VAL A 74 9.60 4.54 -6.90
C VAL A 74 10.75 4.02 -7.76
N TRP A 75 10.96 4.60 -8.95
CA TRP A 75 12.09 4.25 -9.80
C TRP A 75 13.43 4.61 -9.14
N GLN A 76 13.59 5.84 -8.66
CA GLN A 76 14.81 6.30 -7.99
C GLN A 76 15.11 5.52 -6.71
N ALA A 77 14.08 5.17 -5.94
CA ALA A 77 14.21 4.38 -4.71
C ALA A 77 14.47 2.89 -4.96
N GLY A 78 14.28 2.41 -6.19
CA GLY A 78 14.34 0.99 -6.51
C GLY A 78 13.01 0.28 -6.23
N VAL A 79 12.34 -0.15 -7.30
CA VAL A 79 11.02 -0.80 -7.23
C VAL A 79 11.01 -2.09 -6.40
N LEU A 80 12.14 -2.81 -6.30
CA LEU A 80 12.24 -4.01 -5.47
C LEU A 80 11.98 -3.69 -4.00
N GLU A 81 12.61 -2.64 -3.45
CA GLU A 81 12.46 -2.26 -2.04
C GLU A 81 11.02 -1.82 -1.72
N VAL A 82 10.39 -1.10 -2.65
CA VAL A 82 8.98 -0.69 -2.51
C VAL A 82 8.05 -1.90 -2.61
N SER A 83 8.27 -2.80 -3.57
CA SER A 83 7.41 -3.97 -3.81
C SER A 83 7.32 -4.91 -2.60
N VAL A 84 8.43 -5.10 -1.87
CA VAL A 84 8.47 -5.95 -0.67
C VAL A 84 7.56 -5.40 0.42
N GLN A 85 7.56 -4.08 0.61
CA GLN A 85 6.71 -3.40 1.60
C GLN A 85 5.23 -3.46 1.19
N LEU A 86 4.94 -3.31 -0.11
CA LEU A 86 3.58 -3.39 -0.63
C LEU A 86 2.92 -4.76 -0.43
N ASN A 87 3.69 -5.85 -0.38
CA ASN A 87 3.12 -7.17 -0.07
C ASN A 87 2.43 -7.20 1.31
N ALA A 88 3.01 -6.55 2.32
CA ALA A 88 2.39 -6.46 3.65
C ALA A 88 1.05 -5.69 3.59
N TYR A 89 1.01 -4.61 2.80
CA TYR A 89 -0.22 -3.85 2.59
C TYR A 89 -1.30 -4.67 1.87
N LEU A 90 -0.94 -5.39 0.80
CA LEU A 90 -1.88 -6.23 0.07
C LEU A 90 -2.45 -7.36 0.95
N VAL A 91 -1.65 -7.94 1.85
CA VAL A 91 -2.13 -8.90 2.85
C VAL A 91 -3.17 -8.28 3.78
N ALA A 92 -2.96 -7.04 4.25
CA ALA A 92 -3.94 -6.32 5.05
C ALA A 92 -5.26 -6.07 4.28
N LEU A 93 -5.19 -5.83 2.97
CA LEU A 93 -6.38 -5.69 2.12
C LEU A 93 -7.10 -7.03 1.87
N TYR A 94 -6.37 -8.15 1.76
CA TYR A 94 -6.96 -9.47 1.59
C TYR A 94 -7.76 -9.92 2.82
N ASN A 95 -7.31 -9.52 4.01
CA ASN A 95 -7.95 -9.88 5.25
C ASN A 95 -7.95 -8.69 6.24
N PRO A 96 -8.87 -7.72 6.05
CA PRO A 96 -8.96 -6.54 6.93
C PRO A 96 -9.46 -6.89 8.35
N ARG A 97 -9.79 -8.17 8.61
CA ARG A 97 -10.14 -8.72 9.93
C ARG A 97 -8.97 -9.42 10.62
N GLY A 98 -7.77 -9.42 10.01
CA GLY A 98 -6.59 -10.11 10.51
C GLY A 98 -6.20 -9.72 11.93
N LYS A 99 -5.51 -10.64 12.64
CA LYS A 99 -5.13 -10.49 14.06
C LYS A 99 -3.90 -9.60 14.29
N ASP A 100 -3.17 -9.23 13.26
CA ASP A 100 -2.02 -8.33 13.39
C ASP A 100 -2.53 -6.88 13.51
N SER A 101 -2.66 -6.44 14.76
CA SER A 101 -2.45 -5.03 15.10
C SER A 101 -1.14 -4.60 14.43
N GLY A 102 -1.18 -3.58 13.57
CA GLY A 102 0.04 -3.03 12.97
C GLY A 102 1.09 -2.82 14.07
N LYS A 103 2.36 -3.15 13.80
CA LYS A 103 3.46 -3.04 14.76
C LYS A 103 3.36 -1.71 15.52
N GLY A 104 2.84 -1.77 16.74
CA GLY A 104 2.37 -0.60 17.47
C GLY A 104 1.51 -0.92 18.68
N GLU A 105 1.65 -2.11 19.27
CA GLU A 105 1.21 -2.36 20.66
C GLU A 105 2.41 -2.86 21.46
N ALA A 106 3.38 -1.96 21.64
CA ALA A 106 4.25 -2.03 22.80
C ALA A 106 3.49 -1.43 23.99
N GLY A 107 2.97 -2.28 24.88
CA GLY A 107 2.71 -1.88 26.26
C GLY A 107 1.44 -2.41 26.93
N LYS A 108 1.69 -3.29 27.92
CA LYS A 108 0.87 -3.70 29.09
C LYS A 108 -0.32 -4.61 28.75
N GLU A 109 -0.45 -5.79 29.36
CA GLU A 109 -0.43 -6.08 30.81
C GLU A 109 0.38 -7.32 31.21
#